data_AF-A0A2A2ZKX6-F1
#
_entry.id   AF-A0A2A2ZKX6-F1
#
_cell.length_a   1.000
_cell.length_b   1.000
_cell.length_c   1.000
_cell.angle_alpha   90.00
_cell.angle_beta   90.00
_cell.angle_gamma   90.00
#
_symmetry.space_group_name_H-M   'P 1'
#
loop_
_entity.id
_entity.type
_entity.pdbx_description
1 polymer ?
#
loop_
_entity_poly.entity_id
_entity_poly.type
_entity_poly.pdbx_seq_one_letter_code
_entity_poly.pdbx_strand_id
1 'polypeptide(L)'
;MNGPVVGVATKPRAGERVVVSADSRAARLIGALALFCAACWLIQILVHHHSNPSWHYADRLAWSLTVLVAVAWIARGIFLGRPVTTMHAAVAAFFVLAGLGLHVLSFDLLGDVLIAGSGMVLMWPTSSHPRPADLPRIWELINATRDDALAPFTMQTGKSYHFSADGSAALAYRTRLGIAVVSGDPIGDEAHFPELVADFAATCHAHGWRIAVVGCSERRLELWKDSAVLGQTLRPIPIGRDVVVDVSSFDMVGRKFRNLRQAVKRTHNCGVTTEIVAEQELSDELLAELTEVVRESSKGAHADRGFHMNLDGVLEGRFPGILLIIARDATGKVQAFHRYATAGGGSDITLDVPWRRRGAPNGLDERLSVDMVMAGKDRGAQRVSLAFAAFPEIFEDKNRGWTRRIFYRLTHVLDPLIALESLYRYVRKWHALDGRRYAVISMTQIVPLLFVLLSLEFLPRRRHL
;
A
#
# COMPACT_ATOMS: atom_id res chain seq x y z
N MET A 1 29.68 4.34 29.66
CA MET A 1 29.60 5.74 29.21
C MET A 1 29.09 5.71 27.78
N ASN A 2 27.77 5.80 27.63
CA ASN A 2 27.08 5.68 26.35
C ASN A 2 26.96 7.06 25.72
N GLY A 3 27.66 7.29 24.61
CA GLY A 3 27.41 8.45 23.75
C GLY A 3 26.13 8.24 22.93
N PRO A 4 25.47 9.31 22.47
CA PRO A 4 24.28 9.20 21.65
C PRO A 4 24.66 8.65 20.27
N VAL A 5 23.99 7.57 19.86
CA VAL A 5 24.02 7.10 18.47
C VAL A 5 23.20 8.08 17.65
N VAL A 6 23.87 9.11 17.13
CA VAL A 6 23.31 10.02 16.14
C VAL A 6 22.89 9.16 14.95
N GLY A 7 21.59 9.03 14.73
CA GLY A 7 21.04 8.41 13.55
C GLY A 7 21.66 9.07 12.32
N VAL A 8 22.49 8.33 11.60
CA VAL A 8 23.04 8.77 10.32
C VAL A 8 21.86 8.89 9.37
N ALA A 9 21.29 10.09 9.27
CA ALA A 9 20.47 10.45 8.14
C ALA A 9 21.30 10.12 6.90
N THR A 10 20.89 9.10 6.15
CA THR A 10 21.52 8.68 4.91
C THR A 10 21.73 9.93 4.06
N LYS A 11 23.00 10.30 3.81
CA LYS A 11 23.34 11.46 2.96
C LYS A 11 22.53 11.32 1.67
N PRO A 12 21.74 12.34 1.27
CA PRO A 12 20.99 12.27 0.02
C PRO A 12 21.97 11.99 -1.11
N ARG A 13 21.60 11.09 -2.04
CA ARG A 13 22.42 10.84 -3.24
C ARG A 13 22.65 12.18 -3.95
N ALA A 14 23.77 12.35 -4.65
CA ALA A 14 24.10 13.65 -5.26
C ALA A 14 22.97 14.23 -6.16
N GLY A 15 22.15 13.35 -6.75
CA GLY A 15 20.96 13.70 -7.55
C GLY A 15 19.69 14.08 -6.76
N GLU A 16 19.64 13.81 -5.46
CA GLU A 16 18.47 14.03 -4.58
C GLU A 16 18.57 15.33 -3.78
N ARG A 17 19.68 16.07 -3.92
CA ARG A 17 19.83 17.37 -3.25
C ARG A 17 18.76 18.34 -3.77
N VAL A 18 17.99 18.90 -2.84
CA VAL A 18 16.96 19.91 -3.13
C VAL A 18 17.67 21.21 -3.49
N VAL A 19 17.39 21.71 -4.69
CA VAL A 19 17.91 22.96 -5.24
C VAL A 19 16.95 24.12 -4.93
N VAL A 20 15.64 23.85 -4.97
CA VAL A 20 14.59 24.84 -4.67
C VAL A 20 13.52 24.21 -3.78
N SER A 21 13.29 24.81 -2.61
CA SER A 21 12.10 24.54 -1.79
C SER A 21 10.93 25.37 -2.30
N ALA A 22 9.86 24.72 -2.75
CA ALA A 22 8.69 25.41 -3.30
C ALA A 22 7.66 25.82 -2.22
N ASP A 23 7.95 25.58 -0.94
CA ASP A 23 6.95 25.69 0.14
C ASP A 23 6.84 27.09 0.78
N SER A 24 7.02 28.14 -0.02
CA SER A 24 6.80 29.52 0.45
C SER A 24 5.55 30.12 -0.18
N ARG A 25 4.83 30.93 0.59
CA ARG A 25 3.69 31.72 0.06
C ARG A 25 4.11 32.58 -1.12
N ALA A 26 5.32 33.13 -1.08
CA ALA A 26 5.92 33.90 -2.17
C ALA A 26 6.07 33.05 -3.44
N ALA A 27 6.62 31.84 -3.36
CA ALA A 27 6.76 30.95 -4.51
C ALA A 27 5.39 30.63 -5.14
N ARG A 28 4.36 30.38 -4.32
CA ARG A 28 2.99 30.13 -4.80
C ARG A 28 2.38 31.34 -5.50
N LEU A 29 2.58 32.55 -4.97
CA LEU A 29 2.13 33.79 -5.60
C LEU A 29 2.85 34.05 -6.92
N ILE A 30 4.17 33.84 -6.97
CA ILE A 30 4.98 33.98 -8.20
C ILE A 30 4.51 32.99 -9.26
N GLY A 31 4.29 31.72 -8.88
CA GLY A 31 3.76 30.70 -9.80
C GLY A 31 2.37 31.04 -10.34
N ALA A 32 1.48 31.53 -9.47
CA ALA A 32 0.14 31.97 -9.87
C ALA A 32 0.18 33.19 -10.80
N LEU A 33 1.03 34.17 -10.51
CA LEU A 33 1.23 35.35 -11.36
C LEU A 33 1.80 34.97 -12.72
N ALA A 34 2.81 34.08 -12.77
CA ALA A 34 3.39 33.60 -14.02
C ALA A 34 2.34 32.89 -14.89
N LEU A 35 1.51 32.05 -14.29
CA LEU A 35 0.39 31.39 -14.98
C LEU A 35 -0.64 32.39 -15.51
N PHE A 36 -1.00 33.38 -14.69
CA PHE A 36 -1.93 34.45 -15.08
C PHE A 36 -1.38 35.27 -16.25
N CYS A 37 -0.11 35.70 -16.20
CA CYS A 37 0.54 36.43 -17.27
C CYS A 37 0.59 35.61 -18.58
N ALA A 38 0.94 34.33 -18.51
CA ALA A 38 0.96 33.44 -19.67
C ALA A 38 -0.44 33.26 -20.29
N ALA A 39 -1.48 33.15 -19.46
CA ALA A 39 -2.86 33.06 -19.93
C ALA A 39 -3.34 34.37 -20.57
N CYS A 40 -3.06 35.52 -19.95
CA CYS A 40 -3.37 36.84 -20.52
C CYS A 40 -2.68 37.06 -21.87
N TRP A 41 -1.43 36.64 -22.01
CA TRP A 41 -0.68 36.69 -23.26
C TRP A 41 -1.36 35.85 -24.36
N LEU A 42 -1.76 34.61 -24.04
CA LEU A 42 -2.48 33.75 -24.98
C LEU A 42 -3.81 34.37 -25.41
N ILE A 43 -4.57 34.96 -24.48
CA ILE A 43 -5.82 35.66 -24.78
C ILE A 43 -5.57 36.84 -25.72
N GLN A 44 -4.53 37.63 -25.50
CA GLN A 44 -4.20 38.75 -26.41
C GLN A 44 -3.89 38.27 -27.82
N ILE A 45 -3.16 37.17 -27.99
CA ILE A 45 -2.89 36.59 -29.31
C ILE A 45 -4.19 36.17 -30.00
N LEU A 46 -5.10 35.52 -29.28
CA LEU A 46 -6.39 35.07 -29.81
C LEU A 46 -7.27 36.27 -30.23
N VAL A 47 -7.34 37.31 -29.40
CA VAL A 47 -8.11 38.53 -29.69
C VAL A 47 -7.53 39.26 -30.90
N HIS A 48 -6.21 39.43 -30.96
CA HIS A 48 -5.57 40.13 -32.08
C HIS A 48 -5.69 39.35 -33.40
N HIS A 49 -5.64 38.01 -33.38
CA HIS A 49 -5.92 37.21 -34.56
C HIS A 49 -7.36 37.37 -35.05
N HIS A 50 -8.33 37.38 -34.13
CA HIS A 50 -9.72 37.64 -34.46
C HIS A 50 -9.90 39.01 -35.15
N SER A 51 -9.13 40.02 -34.74
CA SER A 51 -9.12 41.35 -35.37
C SER A 51 -8.30 41.43 -36.66
N ASN A 52 -7.24 40.62 -36.82
CA ASN A 52 -6.31 40.65 -37.96
C ASN A 52 -5.97 39.22 -38.46
N PRO A 53 -6.78 38.65 -39.38
CA PRO A 53 -6.61 37.27 -39.84
C PRO A 53 -5.34 37.01 -40.67
N SER A 54 -4.72 38.04 -41.23
CA SER A 54 -3.51 37.97 -42.06
C SER A 54 -2.20 37.88 -41.27
N TRP A 55 -2.27 37.82 -39.95
CA TRP A 55 -1.10 37.75 -39.07
C TRP A 55 -0.56 36.32 -38.98
N HIS A 56 0.78 36.15 -38.94
CA HIS A 56 1.46 34.85 -38.74
C HIS A 56 1.09 34.21 -37.39
N TYR A 57 -0.05 33.52 -37.37
CA TYR A 57 -0.77 33.09 -36.17
C TYR A 57 -0.37 31.70 -35.67
N ALA A 58 -0.17 30.75 -36.60
CA ALA A 58 0.01 29.34 -36.26
C ALA A 58 1.24 29.08 -35.37
N ASP A 59 2.41 29.59 -35.76
CA ASP A 59 3.66 29.34 -35.02
C ASP A 59 3.68 30.04 -33.66
N ARG A 60 3.13 31.26 -33.56
CA ARG A 60 3.07 32.01 -32.30
C ARG A 60 2.10 31.41 -31.30
N LEU A 61 0.98 30.86 -31.78
CA LEU A 61 0.00 30.19 -30.95
C LEU A 61 0.55 28.88 -30.39
N ALA A 62 1.21 28.07 -31.22
CA ALA A 62 1.84 26.82 -30.81
C ALA A 62 2.87 27.08 -29.68
N TRP A 63 3.82 27.98 -29.91
CA TRP A 63 4.82 28.36 -28.91
C TRP A 63 4.22 28.91 -27.61
N SER A 64 3.19 29.77 -27.70
CA SER A 64 2.55 30.34 -26.53
C SER A 64 1.79 29.28 -25.72
N LEU A 65 1.17 28.31 -26.39
CA LEU A 65 0.51 27.17 -25.75
C LEU A 65 1.54 26.26 -25.07
N THR A 66 2.66 25.96 -25.73
CA THR A 66 3.78 25.18 -25.18
C THR A 66 4.31 25.79 -23.87
N VAL A 67 4.58 27.11 -23.89
CA VAL A 67 5.03 27.84 -22.69
C VAL A 67 3.95 27.83 -21.61
N LEU A 68 2.68 28.08 -21.95
CA LEU A 68 1.59 28.05 -20.98
C LEU A 68 1.46 26.69 -20.30
N VAL A 69 1.56 25.59 -21.05
CA VAL A 69 1.51 24.23 -20.50
C VAL A 69 2.70 23.96 -19.57
N ALA A 70 3.92 24.33 -19.96
CA ALA A 70 5.10 24.20 -19.11
C ALA A 70 4.94 24.99 -17.80
N VAL A 71 4.54 26.26 -17.90
CA VAL A 71 4.30 27.14 -16.74
C VAL A 71 3.18 26.59 -15.85
N ALA A 72 2.11 26.05 -16.43
CA ALA A 72 1.02 25.44 -15.67
C ALA A 72 1.50 24.23 -14.85
N TRP A 73 2.36 23.37 -15.42
CA TRP A 73 2.97 22.26 -14.68
C TRP A 73 3.86 22.74 -13.54
N ILE A 74 4.69 23.77 -13.79
CA ILE A 74 5.56 24.39 -12.80
C ILE A 74 4.74 24.98 -11.65
N ALA A 75 3.75 25.83 -11.97
CA ALA A 75 2.87 26.46 -10.99
C ALA A 75 2.11 25.41 -10.16
N ARG A 76 1.62 24.34 -10.80
CA ARG A 76 0.99 23.21 -10.11
C ARG A 76 1.95 22.51 -9.16
N GLY A 77 3.18 22.25 -9.57
CA GLY A 77 4.21 21.63 -8.73
C GLY A 77 4.53 22.46 -7.49
N ILE A 78 4.67 23.79 -7.68
CA ILE A 78 4.88 24.75 -6.58
C ILE A 78 3.70 24.75 -5.62
N PHE A 79 2.47 24.79 -6.14
CA PHE A 79 1.27 24.74 -5.32
C PHE A 79 1.18 23.45 -4.49
N LEU A 80 1.66 22.33 -5.04
CA LEU A 80 1.72 21.06 -4.34
C LEU A 80 2.87 20.98 -3.31
N GLY A 81 3.79 21.95 -3.29
CA GLY A 81 4.96 21.98 -2.39
C GLY A 81 6.11 21.08 -2.86
N ARG A 82 6.18 20.74 -4.15
CA ARG A 82 7.17 19.78 -4.65
C ARG A 82 8.57 20.40 -4.69
N PRO A 83 9.57 19.77 -4.07
CA PRO A 83 10.95 20.23 -4.18
C PRO A 83 11.53 19.92 -5.57
N VAL A 84 12.36 20.82 -6.08
CA VAL A 84 13.14 20.58 -7.30
C VAL A 84 14.51 20.04 -6.89
N THR A 85 14.83 18.81 -7.31
CA THR A 85 16.14 18.20 -7.08
C THR A 85 17.11 18.54 -8.20
N THR A 86 18.41 18.32 -7.98
CA THR A 86 19.43 18.47 -9.03
C THR A 86 19.14 17.59 -10.24
N MET A 87 18.64 16.36 -10.03
CA MET A 87 18.23 15.47 -11.11
C MET A 87 17.02 16.02 -11.87
N HIS A 88 15.98 16.52 -11.19
CA HIS A 88 14.83 17.13 -11.85
C HIS A 88 15.25 18.30 -12.73
N ALA A 89 16.10 19.19 -12.22
CA ALA A 89 16.61 20.33 -12.96
C ALA A 89 17.44 19.92 -14.18
N ALA A 90 18.34 18.93 -14.05
CA ALA A 90 19.17 18.45 -15.14
C ALA A 90 18.34 17.80 -16.27
N VAL A 91 17.39 16.93 -15.93
CA VAL A 91 16.55 16.25 -16.92
C VAL A 91 15.59 17.24 -17.58
N ALA A 92 15.01 18.18 -16.82
CA ALA A 92 14.17 19.23 -17.39
C ALA A 92 14.96 20.13 -18.36
N ALA A 93 16.19 20.51 -18.02
CA ALA A 93 17.07 21.27 -18.90
C ALA A 93 17.40 20.48 -20.18
N PHE A 94 17.67 19.18 -20.07
CA PHE A 94 17.84 18.32 -21.24
C PHE A 94 16.60 18.29 -22.14
N PHE A 95 15.40 18.21 -21.56
CA PHE A 95 14.13 18.25 -22.32
C PHE A 95 13.99 19.56 -23.10
N VAL A 96 14.30 20.69 -22.47
CA VAL A 96 14.27 22.00 -23.15
C VAL A 96 15.29 22.05 -24.28
N LEU A 97 16.53 21.65 -24.04
CA LEU A 97 17.60 21.67 -25.05
C LEU A 97 17.30 20.72 -26.22
N ALA A 98 16.83 19.50 -25.94
CA ALA A 98 16.42 18.54 -26.96
C ALA A 98 15.21 19.06 -27.75
N GLY A 99 14.22 19.66 -27.08
CA GLY A 99 13.07 20.25 -27.74
C GLY A 99 13.44 21.39 -28.68
N LEU A 100 14.32 22.31 -28.24
CA LEU A 100 14.89 23.36 -29.08
C LEU A 100 15.67 22.79 -30.28
N GLY A 101 16.46 21.73 -30.06
CA GLY A 101 17.17 21.03 -31.14
C GLY A 101 16.22 20.42 -32.17
N LEU A 102 15.07 19.88 -31.75
CA LEU A 102 14.06 19.35 -32.68
C LEU A 102 13.40 20.43 -33.52
N HIS A 103 13.17 21.64 -32.98
CA HIS A 103 12.74 22.79 -33.79
C HIS A 103 13.77 23.15 -34.87
N VAL A 104 15.07 23.12 -34.54
CA VAL A 104 16.14 23.36 -35.53
C VAL A 104 16.15 22.30 -36.65
N LEU A 105 15.73 21.07 -36.33
CA LEU A 105 15.60 19.96 -37.28
C LEU A 105 14.21 19.88 -37.94
N SER A 106 13.36 20.90 -37.78
CA SER A 106 12.01 20.97 -38.34
C SER A 106 11.02 19.90 -37.83
N PHE A 107 11.24 19.37 -36.63
CA PHE A 107 10.32 18.47 -35.91
C PHE A 107 9.53 19.22 -34.84
N ASP A 108 8.80 20.27 -35.24
CA ASP A 108 8.21 21.26 -34.32
C ASP A 108 7.27 20.66 -33.27
N LEU A 109 6.37 19.75 -33.66
CA LEU A 109 5.42 19.13 -32.73
C LEU A 109 6.13 18.34 -31.61
N LEU A 110 7.20 17.62 -31.96
CA LEU A 110 7.98 16.86 -30.97
C LEU A 110 8.80 17.81 -30.08
N GLY A 111 9.31 18.90 -30.65
CA GLY A 111 9.98 19.98 -29.92
C GLY A 111 9.06 20.60 -28.86
N ASP A 112 7.85 20.98 -29.26
CA ASP A 112 6.82 21.54 -28.39
C ASP A 112 6.46 20.59 -27.25
N VAL A 113 6.25 19.29 -27.53
CA VAL A 113 5.93 18.29 -26.50
C VAL A 113 7.05 18.15 -25.47
N LEU A 114 8.32 18.19 -25.89
CA LEU A 114 9.46 18.11 -24.96
C LEU A 114 9.56 19.36 -24.09
N ILE A 115 9.41 20.55 -24.67
CA ILE A 115 9.47 21.82 -23.93
C ILE A 115 8.30 21.92 -22.95
N ALA A 116 7.07 21.61 -23.39
CA ALA A 116 5.90 21.55 -22.51
C ALA A 116 6.08 20.52 -21.39
N GLY A 117 6.63 19.35 -21.72
CA GLY A 117 6.91 18.26 -20.78
C GLY A 117 7.99 18.59 -19.76
N SER A 118 8.91 19.51 -20.06
CA SER A 118 9.99 19.91 -19.15
C SER A 118 9.47 20.44 -17.81
N GLY A 119 8.35 21.18 -17.81
CA GLY A 119 7.71 21.67 -16.59
C GLY A 119 7.17 20.54 -15.70
N MET A 120 6.65 19.47 -16.31
CA MET A 120 6.20 18.28 -15.60
C MET A 120 7.38 17.49 -15.01
N VAL A 121 8.46 17.35 -15.77
CA VAL A 121 9.71 16.68 -15.33
C VAL A 121 10.37 17.44 -14.18
N LEU A 122 10.42 18.77 -14.27
CA LEU A 122 11.00 19.63 -13.24
C LEU A 122 10.26 19.48 -11.90
N MET A 123 8.95 19.32 -11.96
CA MET A 123 8.06 19.17 -10.82
C MET A 123 7.64 17.71 -10.57
N TRP A 124 8.42 16.75 -11.07
CA TRP A 124 8.12 15.34 -10.86
C TRP A 124 8.18 15.00 -9.36
N PRO A 125 7.24 14.19 -8.83
CA PRO A 125 7.24 13.88 -7.41
C PRO A 125 8.45 13.00 -7.06
N THR A 126 9.14 13.37 -5.98
CA THR A 126 10.15 12.51 -5.36
C THR A 126 9.51 11.22 -4.86
N SER A 127 10.29 10.16 -4.79
CA SER A 127 9.84 8.86 -4.29
C SER A 127 10.77 8.35 -3.19
N SER A 128 10.21 7.67 -2.21
CA SER A 128 10.92 6.83 -1.26
C SER A 128 11.42 5.57 -1.97
N HIS A 129 12.55 5.08 -1.49
CA HIS A 129 13.14 3.83 -1.93
C HIS A 129 12.90 2.75 -0.87
N PRO A 130 12.49 1.53 -1.26
CA PRO A 130 12.35 0.44 -0.31
C PRO A 130 13.67 0.16 0.41
N ARG A 131 13.59 -0.16 1.70
CA ARG A 131 14.77 -0.40 2.56
C ARG A 131 14.73 -1.82 3.15
N PRO A 132 15.04 -2.85 2.35
CA PRO A 132 15.01 -4.23 2.83
C PRO A 132 16.02 -4.50 3.97
N ALA A 133 17.09 -3.71 4.07
CA ALA A 133 18.08 -3.81 5.14
C ALA A 133 17.52 -3.47 6.54
N ASP A 134 16.40 -2.73 6.61
CA ASP A 134 15.78 -2.36 7.89
C ASP A 134 14.89 -3.51 8.45
N LEU A 135 14.71 -4.61 7.71
CA LEU A 135 13.82 -5.70 8.09
C LEU A 135 14.09 -6.30 9.49
N PRO A 136 15.34 -6.56 9.92
CA PRO A 136 15.58 -7.09 11.27
C PRO A 136 15.09 -6.16 12.38
N ARG A 137 15.30 -4.85 12.22
CA ARG A 137 14.85 -3.82 13.17
C ARG A 137 13.32 -3.71 13.18
N ILE A 138 12.71 -3.76 12.00
CA ILE A 138 11.25 -3.77 11.87
C ILE A 138 10.64 -5.01 12.51
N TRP A 139 11.27 -6.17 12.35
CA TRP A 139 10.84 -7.39 13.01
C TRP A 139 10.86 -7.29 14.53
N GLU A 140 11.90 -6.72 15.13
CA GLU A 140 11.96 -6.50 16.58
C GLU A 140 10.76 -5.65 17.07
N LEU A 141 10.41 -4.59 16.33
CA LEU A 141 9.27 -3.75 16.63
C LEU A 141 7.94 -4.48 16.47
N ILE A 142 7.76 -5.29 15.42
CA ILE A 142 6.57 -6.13 15.22
C ILE A 142 6.43 -7.13 16.37
N ASN A 143 7.54 -7.76 16.76
CA ASN A 143 7.54 -8.76 17.82
C ASN A 143 7.26 -8.14 19.20
N ALA A 144 7.58 -6.86 19.39
CA ALA A 144 7.19 -6.08 20.57
C ALA A 144 5.75 -5.55 20.50
N THR A 145 5.18 -5.39 19.30
CA THR A 145 3.83 -4.86 19.09
C THR A 145 2.78 -5.88 19.50
N ARG A 146 1.87 -5.48 20.40
CA ARG A 146 0.75 -6.31 20.85
C ARG A 146 -0.56 -5.76 20.32
N ASP A 147 -1.58 -6.62 20.30
CA ASP A 147 -2.94 -6.24 19.95
C ASP A 147 -3.05 -5.67 18.52
N ASP A 148 -2.16 -6.06 17.61
CA ASP A 148 -2.27 -5.77 16.18
C ASP A 148 -1.81 -6.97 15.35
N ALA A 149 -2.77 -7.84 15.02
CA ALA A 149 -2.50 -8.97 14.15
C ALA A 149 -2.03 -8.56 12.74
N LEU A 150 -2.24 -7.31 12.31
CA LEU A 150 -1.79 -6.84 10.99
C LEU A 150 -0.38 -6.25 10.99
N ALA A 151 0.24 -6.06 12.16
CA ALA A 151 1.60 -5.53 12.27
C ALA A 151 2.63 -6.27 11.39
N PRO A 152 2.59 -7.62 11.23
CA PRO A 152 3.54 -8.33 10.39
C PRO A 152 3.56 -7.89 8.92
N PHE A 153 2.45 -7.39 8.40
CA PHE A 153 2.39 -6.92 7.00
C PHE A 153 3.31 -5.73 6.75
N THR A 154 3.77 -5.01 7.78
CA THR A 154 4.77 -3.95 7.64
C THR A 154 6.08 -4.41 7.02
N MET A 155 6.44 -5.70 7.11
CA MET A 155 7.67 -6.28 6.54
C MET A 155 7.73 -6.31 5.00
N GLN A 156 6.60 -6.11 4.33
CA GLN A 156 6.46 -6.21 2.87
C GLN A 156 7.59 -5.48 2.12
N THR A 157 8.25 -6.15 1.17
CA THR A 157 9.54 -5.72 0.58
C THR A 157 9.53 -4.34 -0.08
N GLY A 158 8.37 -3.88 -0.56
CA GLY A 158 8.21 -2.60 -1.24
C GLY A 158 8.11 -1.39 -0.32
N LYS A 159 8.15 -1.58 1.00
CA LYS A 159 7.95 -0.52 2.00
C LYS A 159 9.26 0.18 2.37
N SER A 160 9.10 1.44 2.72
CA SER A 160 10.07 2.27 3.41
C SER A 160 9.58 2.49 4.84
N TYR A 161 10.49 2.86 5.74
CA TYR A 161 10.16 3.00 7.16
C TYR A 161 10.55 4.39 7.65
N HIS A 162 9.73 4.94 8.54
CA HIS A 162 10.05 6.12 9.32
C HIS A 162 10.08 5.70 10.79
N PHE A 163 11.17 5.99 11.49
CA PHE A 163 11.42 5.57 12.87
C PHE A 163 11.32 6.77 13.80
N SER A 164 10.93 6.52 15.04
CA SER A 164 11.09 7.49 16.12
C SER A 164 12.57 7.79 16.36
N ALA A 165 12.86 8.93 17.00
CA ALA A 165 14.24 9.36 17.26
C ALA A 165 15.05 8.33 18.08
N ASP A 166 14.41 7.71 19.07
CA ASP A 166 14.97 6.64 19.91
C ASP A 166 14.94 5.26 19.24
N GLY A 167 14.16 5.12 18.16
CA GLY A 167 14.03 3.89 17.40
C GLY A 167 13.10 2.84 17.98
N SER A 168 12.34 3.17 19.04
CA SER A 168 11.40 2.27 19.70
C SER A 168 10.05 2.12 18.96
N ALA A 169 9.78 2.99 17.99
CA ALA A 169 8.58 2.93 17.16
C ALA A 169 8.90 3.18 15.69
N ALA A 170 8.05 2.67 14.80
CA ALA A 170 8.15 2.92 13.37
C ALA A 170 6.77 2.90 12.69
N LEU A 171 6.69 3.55 11.53
CA LEU A 171 5.60 3.34 10.59
C LEU A 171 6.14 2.92 9.23
N ALA A 172 5.38 2.09 8.54
CA ALA A 172 5.73 1.60 7.21
C ALA A 172 4.92 2.36 6.16
N TYR A 173 5.58 2.87 5.12
CA TYR A 173 4.95 3.64 4.07
C TYR A 173 5.58 3.34 2.71
N ARG A 174 4.90 3.77 1.65
CA ARG A 174 5.48 3.82 0.30
C ARG A 174 4.96 5.03 -0.43
N THR A 175 5.85 5.71 -1.14
CA THR A 175 5.43 6.87 -1.93
C THR A 175 5.10 6.48 -3.35
N ARG A 176 4.06 7.09 -3.92
CA ARG A 176 3.79 7.02 -5.35
C ARG A 176 3.07 8.27 -5.80
N LEU A 177 3.51 8.86 -6.93
CA LEU A 177 2.93 10.08 -7.51
C LEU A 177 2.82 11.26 -6.51
N GLY A 178 3.73 11.35 -5.54
CA GLY A 178 3.76 12.40 -4.52
C GLY A 178 2.79 12.15 -3.35
N ILE A 179 2.29 10.93 -3.20
CA ILE A 179 1.50 10.50 -2.04
C ILE A 179 2.31 9.47 -1.27
N ALA A 180 2.60 9.73 0.00
CA ALA A 180 3.13 8.77 0.96
C ALA A 180 1.97 7.98 1.57
N VAL A 181 1.82 6.73 1.13
CA VAL A 181 0.78 5.83 1.63
C VAL A 181 1.33 5.05 2.81
N VAL A 182 0.84 5.34 4.01
CA VAL A 182 1.12 4.60 5.24
C VAL A 182 0.29 3.32 5.24
N SER A 183 0.91 2.22 5.64
CA SER A 183 0.34 0.88 5.61
C SER A 183 0.06 0.40 7.04
N GLY A 184 -1.19 0.47 7.45
CA GLY A 184 -1.62 0.08 8.79
C GLY A 184 -1.31 1.12 9.87
N ASP A 185 -1.28 0.65 11.10
CA ASP A 185 -0.90 1.45 12.27
C ASP A 185 0.64 1.48 12.45
N PRO A 186 1.17 2.45 13.21
CA PRO A 186 2.54 2.37 13.70
C PRO A 186 2.77 1.13 14.57
N ILE A 187 4.02 0.66 14.59
CA ILE A 187 4.50 -0.51 15.35
C ILE A 187 5.54 -0.08 16.39
N GLY A 188 5.69 -0.85 17.46
CA GLY A 188 6.62 -0.59 18.56
C GLY A 188 5.95 0.08 19.76
N ASP A 189 6.67 0.98 20.44
CA ASP A 189 6.18 1.68 21.63
C ASP A 189 5.14 2.75 21.30
N GLU A 190 3.91 2.53 21.78
CA GLU A 190 2.76 3.39 21.52
C GLU A 190 2.93 4.81 22.08
N ALA A 191 3.72 4.99 23.14
CA ALA A 191 3.96 6.29 23.75
C ALA A 191 4.59 7.29 22.76
N HIS A 192 5.34 6.78 21.79
CA HIS A 192 6.06 7.59 20.79
C HIS A 192 5.26 7.79 19.48
N PHE A 193 4.07 7.19 19.33
CA PHE A 193 3.31 7.28 18.08
C PHE A 193 2.89 8.71 17.70
N PRO A 194 2.44 9.58 18.62
CA PRO A 194 2.08 10.96 18.27
C PRO A 194 3.27 11.76 17.70
N GLU A 195 4.44 11.65 18.34
CA GLU A 195 5.68 12.31 17.88
C GLU A 195 6.14 11.74 16.54
N LEU A 196 6.14 10.41 16.40
CA LEU A 196 6.47 9.72 15.15
C LEU A 196 5.61 10.20 13.96
N VAL A 197 4.30 10.39 14.17
CA VAL A 197 3.39 10.88 13.13
C VAL A 197 3.66 12.35 12.78
N ALA A 198 3.98 13.19 13.77
CA ALA A 198 4.36 14.58 13.54
C ALA A 198 5.67 14.68 12.73
N ASP A 199 6.69 13.92 13.11
CA ASP A 199 7.98 13.86 12.41
C ASP A 199 7.84 13.32 10.98
N PHE A 200 6.97 12.32 10.80
CA PHE A 200 6.65 11.80 9.48
C PHE A 200 5.93 12.84 8.63
N ALA A 201 5.02 13.62 9.22
CA ALA A 201 4.34 14.71 8.51
C ALA A 201 5.32 15.81 8.09
N ALA A 202 6.27 16.19 8.94
CA ALA A 202 7.34 17.11 8.60
C ALA A 202 8.22 16.55 7.47
N THR A 203 8.53 15.25 7.50
CA THR A 203 9.26 14.56 6.42
C THR A 203 8.49 14.62 5.11
N CYS A 204 7.19 14.35 5.13
CA CYS A 204 6.33 14.44 3.96
C CYS A 204 6.29 15.86 3.41
N HIS A 205 6.16 16.88 4.27
CA HIS A 205 6.20 18.28 3.88
C HIS A 205 7.51 18.64 3.16
N ALA A 206 8.66 18.28 3.75
CA ALA A 206 9.98 18.53 3.16
C ALA A 206 10.18 17.89 1.77
N HIS A 207 9.52 16.75 1.51
CA HIS A 207 9.58 16.05 0.23
C HIS A 207 8.44 16.41 -0.73
N GLY A 208 7.51 17.28 -0.33
CA GLY A 208 6.31 17.61 -1.11
C GLY A 208 5.32 16.44 -1.25
N TRP A 209 5.35 15.50 -0.30
CA TRP A 209 4.44 14.37 -0.23
C TRP A 209 3.16 14.70 0.52
N ARG A 210 2.09 14.01 0.12
CA ARG A 210 0.80 14.04 0.79
C ARG A 210 0.58 12.73 1.50
N ILE A 211 0.05 12.77 2.71
CA ILE A 211 -0.17 11.55 3.50
C ILE A 211 -1.51 10.94 3.12
N ALA A 212 -1.54 9.64 2.96
CA ALA A 212 -2.74 8.82 3.02
C ALA A 212 -2.45 7.60 3.89
N VAL A 213 -3.40 7.15 4.70
CA VAL A 213 -3.24 5.96 5.53
C VAL A 213 -4.25 4.93 5.07
N VAL A 214 -3.82 3.69 4.89
CA VAL A 214 -4.70 2.59 4.52
C VAL A 214 -4.61 1.52 5.59
N GLY A 215 -5.77 1.11 6.11
CA GLY A 215 -5.84 0.06 7.12
C GLY A 215 -5.59 0.54 8.55
N CYS A 216 -5.80 1.83 8.81
CA CYS A 216 -5.71 2.38 10.16
C CYS A 216 -6.79 1.74 11.04
N SER A 217 -6.43 1.27 12.22
CA SER A 217 -7.42 0.80 13.18
C SER A 217 -8.26 1.95 13.74
N GLU A 218 -9.45 1.61 14.21
CA GLU A 218 -10.31 2.55 14.92
C GLU A 218 -9.61 3.23 16.12
N ARG A 219 -8.80 2.48 16.88
CA ARG A 219 -8.08 2.99 18.06
C ARG A 219 -6.98 4.01 17.72
N ARG A 220 -6.46 4.02 16.48
CA ARG A 220 -5.39 4.93 16.04
C ARG A 220 -5.86 6.09 15.19
N LEU A 221 -7.17 6.25 14.99
CA LEU A 221 -7.72 7.37 14.22
C LEU A 221 -7.31 8.74 14.77
N GLU A 222 -7.21 8.88 16.09
CA GLU A 222 -6.83 10.16 16.73
C GLU A 222 -5.46 10.67 16.29
N LEU A 223 -4.52 9.77 15.97
CA LEU A 223 -3.18 10.14 15.48
C LEU A 223 -3.25 10.96 14.18
N TRP A 224 -4.33 10.82 13.41
CA TRP A 224 -4.45 11.37 12.06
C TRP A 224 -5.48 12.51 11.94
N LYS A 225 -5.94 13.08 13.06
CA LYS A 225 -6.98 14.12 13.06
C LYS A 225 -6.45 15.56 13.06
N ASP A 226 -5.31 15.80 13.71
CA ASP A 226 -4.81 17.16 13.89
C ASP A 226 -4.23 17.70 12.56
N SER A 227 -5.01 18.54 11.89
CA SER A 227 -4.62 19.12 10.61
C SER A 227 -3.50 20.16 10.72
N ALA A 228 -3.26 20.73 11.91
CA ALA A 228 -2.16 21.66 12.14
C ALA A 228 -0.83 20.89 12.18
N VAL A 229 -0.80 19.73 12.84
CA VAL A 229 0.37 18.83 12.86
C VAL A 229 0.61 18.23 11.48
N LEU A 230 -0.44 17.74 10.82
CA LEU A 230 -0.31 17.06 9.53
C LEU A 230 -0.11 18.00 8.34
N GLY A 231 -0.43 19.29 8.49
CA GLY A 231 -0.44 20.26 7.39
C GLY A 231 -1.52 20.01 6.32
N GLN A 232 -2.48 19.13 6.61
CA GLN A 232 -3.59 18.79 5.73
C GLN A 232 -4.77 18.19 6.50
N THR A 233 -5.98 18.35 5.96
CA THR A 233 -7.18 17.70 6.50
C THR A 233 -7.31 16.29 5.94
N LEU A 234 -7.36 15.29 6.83
CA LEU A 234 -7.68 13.92 6.49
C LEU A 234 -9.06 13.52 7.01
N ARG A 235 -9.73 12.62 6.29
CA ARG A 235 -11.03 12.06 6.68
C ARG A 235 -10.94 10.54 6.74
N PRO A 236 -11.39 9.92 7.84
CA PRO A 236 -11.47 8.47 7.93
C PRO A 236 -12.67 7.96 7.13
N ILE A 237 -12.42 7.00 6.25
CA ILE A 237 -13.42 6.28 5.47
C ILE A 237 -13.33 4.80 5.87
N PRO A 238 -14.40 4.19 6.42
CA PRO A 238 -14.37 2.78 6.78
C PRO A 238 -14.23 1.95 5.50
N ILE A 239 -13.26 1.04 5.48
CA ILE A 239 -12.98 0.16 4.33
C ILE A 239 -13.39 -1.29 4.60
N GLY A 240 -13.58 -1.66 5.88
CA GLY A 240 -13.97 -3.00 6.27
C GLY A 240 -13.63 -3.30 7.73
N ARG A 241 -13.58 -4.58 8.06
CA ARG A 241 -13.30 -5.08 9.40
C ARG A 241 -12.31 -6.24 9.34
N ASP A 242 -11.51 -6.36 10.39
CA ASP A 242 -10.70 -7.55 10.57
C ASP A 242 -11.57 -8.72 11.04
N VAL A 243 -11.14 -9.94 10.72
CA VAL A 243 -11.78 -11.16 11.22
C VAL A 243 -10.77 -11.84 12.13
N VAL A 244 -10.91 -11.59 13.43
CA VAL A 244 -9.96 -12.00 14.46
C VAL A 244 -10.61 -12.96 15.43
N VAL A 245 -10.14 -14.19 15.42
CA VAL A 245 -10.57 -15.22 16.37
C VAL A 245 -9.83 -14.99 17.70
N ASP A 246 -10.60 -14.76 18.77
CA ASP A 246 -10.08 -14.85 20.14
C ASP A 246 -9.80 -16.31 20.47
N VAL A 247 -8.51 -16.65 20.56
CA VAL A 247 -8.02 -18.02 20.72
C VAL A 247 -8.39 -18.59 22.09
N SER A 248 -8.43 -17.74 23.11
CA SER A 248 -8.69 -18.16 24.49
C SER A 248 -10.11 -18.70 24.65
N SER A 249 -11.08 -18.02 24.03
CA SER A 249 -12.51 -18.33 24.08
C SER A 249 -13.00 -19.18 22.91
N PHE A 250 -12.15 -19.46 21.90
CA PHE A 250 -12.55 -20.25 20.75
C PHE A 250 -12.88 -21.69 21.15
N ASP A 251 -14.15 -22.04 20.95
CA ASP A 251 -14.62 -23.41 20.87
C ASP A 251 -15.48 -23.56 19.61
N MET A 252 -15.55 -24.78 19.07
CA MET A 252 -16.44 -25.09 17.96
C MET A 252 -17.83 -25.55 18.44
N VAL A 253 -18.32 -25.11 19.60
CA VAL A 253 -19.59 -25.59 20.18
C VAL A 253 -20.80 -24.87 19.58
N GLY A 254 -21.96 -25.53 19.60
CA GLY A 254 -23.23 -24.92 19.21
C GLY A 254 -23.54 -24.96 17.71
N ARG A 255 -24.68 -24.36 17.32
CA ARG A 255 -25.22 -24.46 15.95
C ARG A 255 -24.44 -23.60 14.95
N LYS A 256 -23.89 -22.45 15.38
CA LYS A 256 -23.21 -21.47 14.52
C LYS A 256 -21.94 -22.02 13.86
N PHE A 257 -21.22 -22.92 14.52
CA PHE A 257 -20.00 -23.56 14.02
C PHE A 257 -20.22 -24.91 13.33
N ARG A 258 -21.47 -25.29 13.01
CA ARG A 258 -21.79 -26.56 12.34
C ARG A 258 -20.98 -26.75 11.05
N ASN A 259 -20.84 -25.69 10.25
CA ASN A 259 -20.11 -25.74 8.98
C ASN A 259 -18.61 -26.02 9.20
N LEU A 260 -17.98 -25.39 10.19
CA LEU A 260 -16.58 -25.63 10.54
C LEU A 260 -16.39 -27.08 11.01
N ARG A 261 -17.23 -27.56 11.95
CA ARG A 261 -17.15 -28.95 12.42
C ARG A 261 -17.33 -29.97 11.29
N GLN A 262 -18.24 -29.70 10.36
CA GLN A 262 -18.45 -30.58 9.21
C GLN A 262 -17.25 -30.57 8.26
N ALA A 263 -16.62 -29.42 8.02
CA ALA A 263 -15.41 -29.32 7.21
C ALA A 263 -14.23 -30.08 7.85
N VAL A 264 -14.01 -29.90 9.16
CA VAL A 264 -12.98 -30.61 9.93
C VAL A 264 -13.23 -32.12 9.94
N LYS A 265 -14.47 -32.54 10.20
CA LYS A 265 -14.82 -33.97 10.18
C LYS A 265 -14.66 -34.60 8.79
N ARG A 266 -15.02 -33.87 7.73
CA ARG A 266 -14.85 -34.36 6.35
C ARG A 266 -13.39 -34.57 6.01
N THR A 267 -12.52 -33.60 6.33
CA THR A 267 -11.08 -33.72 6.06
C THR A 267 -10.45 -34.86 6.86
N HIS A 268 -10.84 -35.04 8.13
CA HIS A 268 -10.42 -36.20 8.92
C HIS A 268 -10.85 -37.53 8.28
N ASN A 269 -12.10 -37.64 7.83
CA ASN A 269 -12.59 -38.85 7.15
C ASN A 269 -11.88 -39.13 5.81
N CYS A 270 -11.34 -38.10 5.16
CA CYS A 270 -10.49 -38.22 3.97
C CYS A 270 -9.03 -38.58 4.30
N GLY A 271 -8.69 -38.81 5.57
CA GLY A 271 -7.34 -39.14 6.02
C GLY A 271 -6.36 -37.98 5.97
N VAL A 272 -6.84 -36.73 6.00
CA VAL A 272 -5.97 -35.55 5.97
C VAL A 272 -5.23 -35.38 7.28
N THR A 273 -3.91 -35.21 7.22
CA THR A 273 -3.05 -34.84 8.34
C THR A 273 -2.55 -33.41 8.18
N THR A 274 -2.20 -32.77 9.30
CA THR A 274 -1.69 -31.40 9.33
C THR A 274 -0.39 -31.31 10.13
N GLU A 275 0.53 -30.46 9.65
CA GLU A 275 1.80 -30.17 10.33
C GLU A 275 2.09 -28.66 10.27
N ILE A 276 2.77 -28.14 11.29
CA ILE A 276 3.20 -26.74 11.35
C ILE A 276 4.72 -26.68 11.35
N VAL A 277 5.29 -25.92 10.41
CA VAL A 277 6.74 -25.72 10.26
C VAL A 277 7.05 -24.24 10.11
N ALA A 278 8.27 -23.82 10.49
CA ALA A 278 8.75 -22.48 10.18
C ALA A 278 9.16 -22.41 8.69
N GLU A 279 8.83 -21.32 8.01
CA GLU A 279 9.19 -21.14 6.58
C GLU A 279 10.71 -21.13 6.36
N GLN A 280 11.47 -20.67 7.35
CA GLN A 280 12.94 -20.60 7.30
C GLN A 280 13.62 -21.96 7.57
N GLU A 281 12.86 -22.98 7.97
CA GLU A 281 13.34 -24.32 8.33
C GLU A 281 12.89 -25.39 7.31
N LEU A 282 12.39 -24.97 6.14
CA LEU A 282 11.97 -25.90 5.09
C LEU A 282 13.17 -26.64 4.50
N SER A 283 13.04 -27.96 4.33
CA SER A 283 13.97 -28.71 3.49
C SER A 283 13.72 -28.42 2.01
N ASP A 284 14.74 -28.66 1.18
CA ASP A 284 14.65 -28.45 -0.27
C ASP A 284 13.53 -29.30 -0.91
N GLU A 285 13.31 -30.51 -0.40
CA GLU A 285 12.24 -31.41 -0.87
C GLU A 285 10.86 -30.85 -0.54
N LEU A 286 10.66 -30.38 0.69
CA LEU A 286 9.39 -29.79 1.11
C LEU A 286 9.13 -28.48 0.38
N LEU A 287 10.16 -27.64 0.22
CA LEU A 287 10.09 -26.41 -0.57
C LEU A 287 9.65 -26.68 -2.02
N ALA A 288 10.23 -27.71 -2.66
CA ALA A 288 9.84 -28.12 -4.01
C ALA A 288 8.37 -28.58 -4.05
N GLU A 289 7.93 -29.41 -3.10
CA GLU A 289 6.55 -29.89 -3.03
C GLU A 289 5.55 -28.74 -2.84
N LEU A 290 5.84 -27.77 -1.96
CA LEU A 290 5.01 -26.59 -1.73
C LEU A 290 5.00 -25.65 -2.94
N THR A 291 6.13 -25.52 -3.64
CA THR A 291 6.21 -24.74 -4.88
C THR A 291 5.27 -25.31 -5.95
N GLU A 292 5.20 -26.64 -6.07
CA GLU A 292 4.23 -27.29 -6.98
C GLU A 292 2.77 -27.02 -6.58
N VAL A 293 2.45 -26.96 -5.27
CA VAL A 293 1.11 -26.57 -4.80
C VAL A 293 0.77 -25.14 -5.25
N VAL A 294 1.73 -24.21 -5.16
CA VAL A 294 1.54 -22.82 -5.61
C VAL A 294 1.32 -22.78 -7.14
N ARG A 295 2.12 -23.52 -7.91
CA ARG A 295 2.02 -23.59 -9.38
C ARG A 295 0.70 -24.16 -9.87
N GLU A 296 0.20 -25.21 -9.22
CA GLU A 296 -1.07 -25.86 -9.56
C GLU A 296 -2.30 -25.11 -9.05
N SER A 297 -2.12 -24.13 -8.17
CA SER A 297 -3.25 -23.40 -7.59
C SER A 297 -4.03 -22.61 -8.65
N SER A 298 -5.35 -22.52 -8.47
CA SER A 298 -6.20 -21.69 -9.33
C SER A 298 -5.95 -20.18 -9.15
N LYS A 299 -5.35 -19.77 -8.03
CA LYS A 299 -5.06 -18.37 -7.68
C LYS A 299 -3.74 -17.90 -8.31
N GLY A 300 -3.72 -17.74 -9.63
CA GLY A 300 -2.72 -16.93 -10.34
C GLY A 300 -1.25 -17.18 -9.98
N ALA A 301 -0.73 -18.36 -10.33
CA ALA A 301 0.63 -18.87 -10.10
C ALA A 301 1.84 -18.01 -10.59
N HIS A 302 1.67 -16.73 -10.95
CA HIS A 302 2.68 -15.97 -11.70
C HIS A 302 3.07 -14.61 -11.12
N ALA A 303 2.34 -14.07 -10.14
CA ALA A 303 2.67 -12.73 -9.61
C ALA A 303 2.27 -12.52 -8.15
N ASP A 304 3.14 -11.81 -7.42
CA ASP A 304 2.82 -11.25 -6.11
C ASP A 304 1.99 -9.97 -6.25
N ARG A 305 1.03 -9.81 -5.34
CA ARG A 305 0.17 -8.63 -5.21
C ARG A 305 0.05 -8.27 -3.74
N GLY A 306 -0.35 -7.04 -3.47
CA GLY A 306 -0.68 -6.56 -2.15
C GLY A 306 0.30 -5.53 -1.61
N PHE A 307 -0.22 -4.64 -0.78
CA PHE A 307 0.56 -3.62 -0.10
C PHE A 307 0.24 -3.61 1.39
N HIS A 308 -1.05 -3.57 1.77
CA HIS A 308 -1.44 -3.49 3.18
C HIS A 308 -1.74 -4.85 3.84
N MET A 309 -2.21 -5.85 3.09
CA MET A 309 -2.79 -7.08 3.68
C MET A 309 -2.23 -8.38 3.12
N ASN A 310 -1.02 -8.33 2.56
CA ASN A 310 -0.33 -9.51 2.03
C ASN A 310 1.18 -9.27 2.07
N LEU A 311 1.94 -10.27 2.46
CA LEU A 311 3.39 -10.33 2.32
C LEU A 311 3.75 -10.86 0.93
N ASP A 312 4.89 -10.40 0.40
CA ASP A 312 5.46 -11.01 -0.80
C ASP A 312 6.35 -12.22 -0.46
N GLY A 313 7.00 -12.80 -1.47
CA GLY A 313 8.05 -13.80 -1.26
C GLY A 313 7.58 -15.06 -0.52
N VAL A 314 6.42 -15.58 -0.92
CA VAL A 314 5.91 -16.87 -0.46
C VAL A 314 6.95 -17.95 -0.72
N LEU A 315 7.35 -18.69 0.32
CA LEU A 315 8.38 -19.73 0.29
C LEU A 315 9.83 -19.24 0.03
N GLU A 316 10.10 -17.93 0.13
CA GLU A 316 11.47 -17.40 -0.02
C GLU A 316 12.27 -17.42 1.29
N GLY A 317 11.65 -17.75 2.44
CA GLY A 317 12.30 -17.76 3.76
C GLY A 317 12.83 -16.39 4.23
N ARG A 318 12.44 -15.30 3.55
CA ARG A 318 12.94 -13.95 3.82
C ARG A 318 12.46 -13.38 5.14
N PHE A 319 11.20 -13.62 5.48
CA PHE A 319 10.57 -12.98 6.62
C PHE A 319 10.70 -13.84 7.88
N PRO A 320 11.14 -13.25 9.01
CA PRO A 320 11.11 -13.94 10.30
C PRO A 320 9.67 -14.12 10.80
N GLY A 321 9.47 -15.09 11.69
CA GLY A 321 8.18 -15.30 12.36
C GLY A 321 7.07 -15.83 11.44
N ILE A 322 7.42 -16.42 10.30
CA ILE A 322 6.48 -17.06 9.37
C ILE A 322 6.31 -18.54 9.70
N LEU A 323 5.06 -18.95 9.89
CA LEU A 323 4.64 -20.32 10.12
C LEU A 323 3.82 -20.82 8.93
N LEU A 324 4.13 -22.01 8.45
CA LEU A 324 3.33 -22.71 7.46
C LEU A 324 2.56 -23.82 8.16
N ILE A 325 1.25 -23.90 7.94
CA ILE A 325 0.49 -25.10 8.26
C ILE A 325 0.13 -25.82 6.97
N ILE A 326 0.52 -27.08 6.89
CA ILE A 326 0.52 -27.90 5.68
C ILE A 326 -0.50 -29.02 5.86
N ALA A 327 -1.31 -29.29 4.84
CA ALA A 327 -2.25 -30.42 4.81
C ALA A 327 -1.80 -31.46 3.80
N ARG A 328 -1.61 -32.70 4.28
CA ARG A 328 -1.33 -33.88 3.47
C ARG A 328 -2.56 -34.77 3.38
N ASP A 329 -2.77 -35.39 2.23
CA ASP A 329 -3.81 -36.41 2.09
C ASP A 329 -3.35 -37.76 2.67
N ALA A 330 -4.22 -38.77 2.59
CA ALA A 330 -3.94 -40.13 3.07
C ALA A 330 -2.73 -40.80 2.38
N THR A 331 -2.27 -40.29 1.23
CA THR A 331 -1.08 -40.79 0.52
C THR A 331 0.20 -40.06 0.93
N GLY A 332 0.10 -39.04 1.80
CA GLY A 332 1.22 -38.22 2.25
C GLY A 332 1.53 -37.02 1.35
N LYS A 333 0.81 -36.83 0.25
CA LYS A 333 1.02 -35.72 -0.69
C LYS A 333 0.41 -34.42 -0.16
N VAL A 334 1.14 -33.31 -0.25
CA VAL A 334 0.63 -31.99 0.14
C VAL A 334 -0.45 -31.54 -0.83
N GLN A 335 -1.63 -31.24 -0.29
CA GLN A 335 -2.78 -30.75 -1.04
C GLN A 335 -3.04 -29.25 -0.84
N ALA A 336 -2.67 -28.72 0.32
CA ALA A 336 -2.83 -27.31 0.66
C ALA A 336 -1.82 -26.89 1.73
N PHE A 337 -1.53 -25.60 1.80
CA PHE A 337 -0.88 -25.00 2.95
C PHE A 337 -1.35 -23.56 3.14
N HIS A 338 -1.33 -23.09 4.39
CA HIS A 338 -1.54 -21.70 4.73
C HIS A 338 -0.25 -21.11 5.27
N ARG A 339 0.05 -19.88 4.87
CA ARG A 339 1.15 -19.09 5.40
C ARG A 339 0.61 -18.11 6.44
N TYR A 340 1.17 -18.14 7.64
CA TYR A 340 0.83 -17.25 8.74
C TYR A 340 2.05 -16.45 9.18
N ALA A 341 1.84 -15.20 9.59
CA ALA A 341 2.86 -14.36 10.20
C ALA A 341 2.52 -14.11 11.67
N THR A 342 3.53 -13.84 12.50
CA THR A 342 3.38 -13.66 13.95
C THR A 342 3.82 -12.27 14.41
N ALA A 343 3.22 -11.78 15.50
CA ALA A 343 3.58 -10.54 16.20
C ALA A 343 3.45 -10.72 17.72
N GLY A 344 3.95 -9.76 18.50
CA GLY A 344 3.77 -9.74 19.96
C GLY A 344 4.41 -10.92 20.71
N GLY A 345 5.45 -11.54 20.17
CA GLY A 345 6.03 -12.77 20.71
C GLY A 345 5.18 -14.02 20.43
N GLY A 346 4.36 -14.00 19.38
CA GLY A 346 3.42 -15.07 19.05
C GLY A 346 2.04 -14.92 19.69
N SER A 347 1.78 -13.81 20.39
CA SER A 347 0.44 -13.51 20.93
C SER A 347 -0.59 -13.27 19.83
N ASP A 348 -0.15 -12.72 18.71
CA ASP A 348 -1.00 -12.41 17.56
C ASP A 348 -0.47 -13.14 16.33
N ILE A 349 -1.35 -13.89 15.68
CA ILE A 349 -1.06 -14.66 14.46
C ILE A 349 -1.98 -14.14 13.37
N THR A 350 -1.48 -13.96 12.15
CA THR A 350 -2.30 -13.53 11.01
C THR A 350 -2.10 -14.42 9.81
N LEU A 351 -3.21 -14.81 9.15
CA LEU A 351 -3.16 -15.48 7.86
C LEU A 351 -2.68 -14.49 6.82
N ASP A 352 -1.59 -14.83 6.14
CA ASP A 352 -1.05 -14.12 5.00
C ASP A 352 -1.77 -14.61 3.72
N VAL A 353 -1.48 -15.85 3.33
CA VAL A 353 -2.05 -16.44 2.11
C VAL A 353 -2.36 -17.93 2.25
N PRO A 354 -3.54 -18.37 1.79
CA PRO A 354 -3.89 -19.78 1.66
C PRO A 354 -3.69 -20.30 0.22
N TRP A 355 -2.93 -21.40 0.09
CA TRP A 355 -2.65 -22.10 -1.15
C TRP A 355 -3.24 -23.51 -1.14
N ARG A 356 -3.82 -23.91 -2.28
CA ARG A 356 -4.46 -25.21 -2.43
C ARG A 356 -4.41 -25.69 -3.88
N ARG A 357 -4.15 -26.98 -4.07
CA ARG A 357 -4.20 -27.66 -5.38
C ARG A 357 -5.62 -27.70 -5.93
N ARG A 358 -5.74 -27.76 -7.26
CA ARG A 358 -7.03 -28.04 -7.92
C ARG A 358 -7.49 -29.45 -7.55
N GLY A 359 -8.76 -29.58 -7.18
CA GLY A 359 -9.33 -30.88 -6.77
C GLY A 359 -9.08 -31.29 -5.32
N ALA A 360 -8.34 -30.50 -4.53
CA ALA A 360 -8.10 -30.83 -3.13
C ALA A 360 -9.42 -30.91 -2.32
N PRO A 361 -9.51 -31.79 -1.30
CA PRO A 361 -10.72 -32.02 -0.52
C PRO A 361 -11.40 -30.74 0.00
N ASN A 362 -12.73 -30.71 -0.06
CA ASN A 362 -13.50 -29.59 0.46
C ASN A 362 -13.42 -29.54 1.99
N GLY A 363 -13.01 -28.39 2.54
CA GLY A 363 -12.88 -28.17 3.98
C GLY A 363 -11.44 -28.01 4.45
N LEU A 364 -10.44 -28.08 3.55
CA LEU A 364 -9.03 -27.93 3.90
C LEU A 364 -8.71 -26.54 4.47
N ASP A 365 -9.25 -25.47 3.88
CA ASP A 365 -8.98 -24.10 4.35
C ASP A 365 -9.55 -23.87 5.76
N GLU A 366 -10.74 -24.43 6.05
CA GLU A 366 -11.29 -24.46 7.40
C GLU A 366 -10.47 -25.32 8.34
N ARG A 367 -10.03 -26.51 7.90
CA ARG A 367 -9.24 -27.43 8.72
C ARG A 367 -7.91 -26.82 9.14
N LEU A 368 -7.15 -26.28 8.18
CA LEU A 368 -5.86 -25.63 8.42
C LEU A 368 -6.01 -24.44 9.38
N SER A 369 -7.08 -23.67 9.25
CA SER A 369 -7.29 -22.52 10.14
C SER A 369 -7.71 -22.93 11.54
N VAL A 370 -8.55 -23.98 11.67
CA VAL A 370 -8.92 -24.52 12.99
C VAL A 370 -7.69 -25.09 13.67
N ASP A 371 -6.90 -25.90 12.97
CA ASP A 371 -5.69 -26.51 13.54
C ASP A 371 -4.64 -25.45 13.90
N MET A 372 -4.53 -24.35 13.14
CA MET A 372 -3.69 -23.21 13.52
C MET A 372 -4.20 -22.51 14.78
N VAL A 373 -5.52 -22.30 14.92
CA VAL A 373 -6.10 -21.72 16.16
C VAL A 373 -5.81 -22.61 17.36
N MET A 374 -5.97 -23.94 17.22
CA MET A 374 -5.68 -24.89 18.29
C MET A 374 -4.19 -24.91 18.65
N ALA A 375 -3.30 -24.95 17.66
CA ALA A 375 -1.86 -24.88 17.90
C ALA A 375 -1.43 -23.53 18.52
N GLY A 376 -2.09 -22.43 18.13
CA GLY A 376 -1.93 -21.13 18.75
C GLY A 376 -2.32 -21.17 20.23
N LYS A 377 -3.44 -21.81 20.57
CA LYS A 377 -3.90 -21.99 21.96
C LYS A 377 -2.86 -22.70 22.82
N ASP A 378 -2.28 -23.79 22.31
CA ASP A 378 -1.24 -24.55 23.01
C ASP A 378 0.05 -23.75 23.22
N ARG A 379 0.31 -22.77 22.34
CA ARG A 379 1.47 -21.87 22.39
C ARG A 379 1.20 -20.53 23.07
N GLY A 380 0.00 -20.33 23.65
CA GLY A 380 -0.36 -19.12 24.37
C GLY A 380 -0.73 -17.91 23.49
N ALA A 381 -1.02 -18.13 22.20
CA ALA A 381 -1.55 -17.10 21.33
C ALA A 381 -2.91 -16.60 21.85
N GLN A 382 -3.14 -15.30 21.70
CA GLN A 382 -4.38 -14.62 22.09
C GLN A 382 -5.31 -14.45 20.90
N ARG A 383 -4.75 -14.20 19.71
CA ARG A 383 -5.53 -13.86 18.52
C ARG A 383 -5.02 -14.56 17.27
N VAL A 384 -5.96 -14.98 16.43
CA VAL A 384 -5.69 -15.43 15.06
C VAL A 384 -6.54 -14.61 14.09
N SER A 385 -5.92 -13.68 13.38
CA SER A 385 -6.53 -12.96 12.27
C SER A 385 -6.57 -13.87 11.04
N LEU A 386 -7.74 -13.98 10.42
CA LEU A 386 -7.95 -14.89 9.29
C LEU A 386 -8.00 -14.17 7.95
N ALA A 387 -8.47 -12.92 7.94
CA ALA A 387 -8.51 -12.07 6.76
C ALA A 387 -9.19 -10.74 7.11
N PHE A 388 -9.23 -9.88 6.11
CA PHE A 388 -10.05 -8.68 6.09
C PHE A 388 -11.38 -8.92 5.39
N ALA A 389 -12.46 -8.60 6.07
CA ALA A 389 -13.77 -8.48 5.49
C ALA A 389 -13.95 -7.05 4.96
N ALA A 390 -13.80 -6.85 3.65
CA ALA A 390 -14.06 -5.56 3.04
C ALA A 390 -15.57 -5.26 3.05
N PHE A 391 -15.93 -4.11 3.64
CA PHE A 391 -17.30 -3.58 3.69
C PHE A 391 -18.41 -4.59 4.07
N PRO A 392 -18.32 -5.30 5.22
CA PRO A 392 -19.31 -6.31 5.59
C PRO A 392 -20.72 -5.72 5.69
N GLU A 393 -20.85 -4.47 6.12
CA GLU A 393 -22.14 -3.78 6.22
C GLU A 393 -22.86 -3.68 4.87
N ILE A 394 -22.14 -3.66 3.74
CA ILE A 394 -22.69 -3.65 2.37
C ILE A 394 -23.37 -4.96 2.00
N PHE A 395 -22.91 -6.08 2.56
CA PHE A 395 -23.46 -7.40 2.26
C PHE A 395 -24.59 -7.82 3.21
N GLU A 396 -24.72 -7.19 4.38
CA GLU A 396 -25.72 -7.56 5.41
C GLU A 396 -27.08 -6.87 5.23
N ASP A 397 -27.12 -5.74 4.55
CA ASP A 397 -28.23 -4.80 4.62
C ASP A 397 -29.12 -4.87 3.35
N LYS A 398 -30.41 -5.22 3.53
CA LYS A 398 -31.34 -5.55 2.44
C LYS A 398 -31.96 -4.33 1.74
N ASN A 399 -31.72 -3.10 2.21
CA ASN A 399 -32.32 -1.88 1.65
C ASN A 399 -31.40 -1.17 0.62
N ARG A 400 -31.92 -0.97 -0.60
CA ARG A 400 -31.14 -0.61 -1.80
C ARG A 400 -31.24 0.89 -2.16
N GLY A 401 -30.30 1.72 -1.69
CA GLY A 401 -30.13 3.11 -2.14
C GLY A 401 -29.25 3.29 -3.40
N TRP A 402 -29.36 4.43 -4.09
CA TRP A 402 -28.64 4.73 -5.35
C TRP A 402 -27.12 4.89 -5.18
N THR A 403 -26.67 5.55 -4.11
CA THR A 403 -25.24 5.71 -3.78
C THR A 403 -24.55 4.35 -3.58
N ARG A 404 -25.22 3.41 -2.91
CA ARG A 404 -24.71 2.04 -2.71
C ARG A 404 -24.68 1.21 -4.00
N ARG A 405 -25.48 1.55 -5.02
CA ARG A 405 -25.47 0.88 -6.34
C ARG A 405 -24.21 1.20 -7.15
N ILE A 406 -23.66 2.41 -7.00
CA ILE A 406 -22.37 2.81 -7.57
C ILE A 406 -21.24 2.07 -6.85
N PHE A 407 -21.25 2.05 -5.52
CA PHE A 407 -20.28 1.27 -4.72
C PHE A 407 -20.34 -0.23 -5.01
N TYR A 408 -21.54 -0.80 -5.15
CA TYR A 408 -21.73 -2.22 -5.51
C TYR A 408 -21.16 -2.54 -6.91
N ARG A 409 -21.30 -1.62 -7.88
CA ARG A 409 -20.66 -1.75 -9.20
C ARG A 409 -19.13 -1.66 -9.10
N LEU A 410 -18.61 -0.73 -8.30
CA LEU A 410 -17.16 -0.62 -8.04
C LEU A 410 -16.58 -1.86 -7.35
N THR A 411 -17.30 -2.46 -6.40
CA THR A 411 -16.88 -3.73 -5.77
C THR A 411 -16.86 -4.88 -6.76
N HIS A 412 -17.77 -4.92 -7.72
CA HIS A 412 -17.76 -5.93 -8.79
C HIS A 412 -16.60 -5.76 -9.77
N VAL A 413 -16.15 -4.52 -10.01
CA VAL A 413 -14.93 -4.24 -10.81
C VAL A 413 -13.66 -4.73 -10.09
N LEU A 414 -13.65 -4.74 -8.76
CA LEU A 414 -12.54 -5.24 -7.93
C LEU A 414 -12.63 -6.74 -7.62
N ASP A 415 -13.76 -7.39 -7.93
CA ASP A 415 -13.99 -8.81 -7.61
C ASP A 415 -13.02 -9.77 -8.34
N PRO A 416 -12.62 -9.52 -9.61
CA PRO A 416 -11.53 -10.28 -10.24
C PRO A 416 -10.17 -10.13 -9.56
N LEU A 417 -9.98 -9.08 -8.75
CA LEU A 417 -8.71 -8.76 -8.10
C LEU A 417 -8.60 -9.29 -6.66
N ILE A 418 -9.71 -9.39 -5.92
CA ILE A 418 -9.72 -9.79 -4.50
C ILE A 418 -10.63 -11.00 -4.20
N ALA A 419 -11.52 -11.41 -5.13
CA ALA A 419 -12.53 -12.45 -4.92
C ALA A 419 -13.37 -12.22 -3.63
N LEU A 420 -13.88 -10.99 -3.49
CA LEU A 420 -14.48 -10.42 -2.28
C LEU A 420 -15.61 -11.28 -1.74
N GLU A 421 -16.49 -11.80 -2.60
CA GLU A 421 -17.64 -12.59 -2.16
C GLU A 421 -17.21 -13.94 -1.57
N SER A 422 -16.22 -14.59 -2.18
CA SER A 422 -15.69 -15.87 -1.70
C SER A 422 -14.99 -15.71 -0.35
N LEU A 423 -14.23 -14.62 -0.19
CA LEU A 423 -13.56 -14.24 1.04
C LEU A 423 -14.58 -13.95 2.14
N TYR A 424 -15.59 -13.11 1.85
CA TYR A 424 -16.66 -12.78 2.80
C TYR A 424 -17.40 -14.04 3.28
N ARG A 425 -17.73 -14.97 2.37
CA ARG A 425 -18.40 -16.23 2.71
C ARG A 425 -17.53 -17.13 3.58
N TYR A 426 -16.22 -17.12 3.38
CA TYR A 426 -15.27 -17.86 4.21
C TYR A 426 -15.19 -17.26 5.62
N VAL A 427 -14.91 -15.97 5.74
CA VAL A 427 -14.68 -15.31 7.04
C VAL A 427 -15.94 -15.28 7.92
N ARG A 428 -17.13 -15.19 7.31
CA ARG A 428 -18.41 -15.22 8.04
C ARG A 428 -18.64 -16.52 8.81
N LYS A 429 -17.98 -17.63 8.45
CA LYS A 429 -18.11 -18.93 9.15
C LYS A 429 -17.55 -18.86 10.58
N TRP A 430 -16.66 -17.92 10.84
CA TRP A 430 -15.92 -17.79 12.10
C TRP A 430 -16.65 -16.95 13.15
N HIS A 431 -17.65 -16.15 12.75
CA HIS A 431 -18.41 -15.27 13.66
C HIS A 431 -17.50 -14.40 14.55
N ALA A 432 -16.42 -13.90 13.96
CA ALA A 432 -15.30 -13.26 14.64
C ALA A 432 -14.95 -11.89 14.01
N LEU A 433 -15.98 -11.13 13.62
CA LEU A 433 -15.76 -9.77 13.11
C LEU A 433 -15.30 -8.87 14.26
N ASP A 434 -14.16 -8.20 14.06
CA ASP A 434 -13.53 -7.34 15.05
C ASP A 434 -13.65 -5.86 14.64
N GLY A 435 -12.75 -5.02 15.15
CA GLY A 435 -12.65 -3.59 14.90
C GLY A 435 -12.63 -3.20 13.42
N ARG A 436 -13.13 -1.98 13.16
CA ARG A 436 -13.11 -1.39 11.82
C ARG A 436 -11.70 -0.96 11.43
N ARG A 437 -11.41 -1.12 10.14
CA ARG A 437 -10.25 -0.50 9.50
C ARG A 437 -10.69 0.62 8.57
N TYR A 438 -9.87 1.66 8.54
CA TYR A 438 -10.15 2.92 7.86
C TYR A 438 -9.05 3.23 6.83
N ALA A 439 -9.47 3.83 5.71
CA ALA A 439 -8.61 4.64 4.87
C ALA A 439 -8.73 6.10 5.32
N VAL A 440 -7.63 6.71 5.77
CA VAL A 440 -7.60 8.10 6.26
C VAL A 440 -6.97 8.95 5.16
N ILE A 441 -7.82 9.73 4.47
CA ILE A 441 -7.46 10.32 3.17
C ILE A 441 -7.86 11.79 3.04
N SER A 442 -7.19 12.52 2.15
CA SER A 442 -7.63 13.86 1.75
C SER A 442 -8.68 13.78 0.64
N MET A 443 -9.84 14.40 0.84
CA MET A 443 -10.93 14.39 -0.14
C MET A 443 -10.58 15.10 -1.45
N THR A 444 -9.65 16.06 -1.41
CA THR A 444 -9.21 16.80 -2.61
C THR A 444 -8.34 15.94 -3.54
N GLN A 445 -7.87 14.78 -3.08
CA GLN A 445 -6.92 13.93 -3.79
C GLN A 445 -7.47 12.53 -4.09
N ILE A 446 -8.79 12.35 -4.03
CA ILE A 446 -9.40 11.03 -4.15
C ILE A 446 -9.09 10.33 -5.49
N VAL A 447 -9.07 11.08 -6.60
CA VAL A 447 -8.80 10.53 -7.94
C VAL A 447 -7.35 10.04 -8.08
N PRO A 448 -6.31 10.87 -7.85
CA PRO A 448 -4.94 10.38 -7.92
C PRO A 448 -4.64 9.32 -6.85
N LEU A 449 -5.25 9.43 -5.68
CA LEU A 449 -5.09 8.44 -4.62
C LEU A 449 -5.66 7.08 -5.03
N LEU A 450 -6.83 7.03 -5.66
CA LEU A 450 -7.41 5.77 -6.12
C LEU A 450 -6.48 5.07 -7.11
N PHE A 451 -5.90 5.81 -8.07
CA PHE A 451 -4.89 5.25 -8.96
C PHE A 451 -3.66 4.75 -8.20
N VAL A 452 -3.16 5.52 -7.23
CA VAL A 452 -2.03 5.11 -6.37
C VAL A 452 -2.35 3.83 -5.61
N LEU A 453 -3.47 3.73 -4.91
CA LEU A 453 -3.86 2.56 -4.13
C LEU A 453 -4.05 1.33 -5.01
N LEU A 454 -4.75 1.46 -6.14
CA LEU A 454 -4.91 0.35 -7.09
C LEU A 454 -3.56 -0.13 -7.61
N SER A 455 -2.67 0.80 -7.92
CA SER A 455 -1.34 0.47 -8.45
C SER A 455 -0.39 -0.11 -7.39
N LEU A 456 -0.58 0.20 -6.10
CA LEU A 456 0.19 -0.39 -5.01
C LEU A 456 -0.33 -1.79 -4.66
N GLU A 457 -1.64 -1.96 -4.61
CA GLU A 457 -2.27 -3.21 -4.18
C GLU A 457 -2.29 -4.27 -5.29
N PHE A 458 -2.55 -3.89 -6.55
CA PHE A 458 -2.86 -4.86 -7.62
C PHE A 458 -1.83 -4.98 -8.72
N LEU A 459 -0.85 -4.08 -8.80
CA LEU A 459 0.17 -4.17 -9.84
C LEU A 459 1.01 -5.44 -9.60
N PRO A 460 1.02 -6.40 -10.56
CA PRO A 460 1.72 -7.65 -10.37
C PRO A 460 3.23 -7.42 -10.27
N ARG A 461 3.86 -8.05 -9.28
CA ARG A 461 5.32 -8.16 -9.20
C ARG A 461 5.73 -9.57 -9.58
N ARG A 462 6.87 -9.69 -10.28
CA ARG A 462 7.44 -10.99 -10.61
C ARG A 462 7.77 -11.71 -9.30
N ARG A 463 7.30 -12.95 -9.19
CA ARG A 463 7.65 -13.85 -8.11
C ARG A 463 8.90 -14.64 -8.52
N HIS A 464 9.84 -14.83 -7.59
CA HIS A 464 11.02 -15.65 -7.79
C HIS A 464 10.74 -17.05 -7.22
N LEU A 465 10.08 -17.92 -8.00
CA LEU A 465 9.80 -19.34 -7.69
C LEU A 465 10.32 -20.28 -8.77
#